data_AF-A0A2E6PY29-F1
#
_entry.id   AF-A0A2E6PY29-F1
#
_cell.length_a   1.000
_cell.length_b   1.000
_cell.length_c   1.000
_cell.angle_alpha   90.00
_cell.angle_beta   90.00
_cell.angle_gamma   90.00
#
_symmetry.space_group_name_H-M   'P 1'
#
loop_
_entity.id
_entity.type
_entity.pdbx_description
1 polymer ?
#
loop_
_entity_poly.entity_id
_entity_poly.type
_entity_poly.pdbx_seq_one_letter_code
_entity_poly.pdbx_strand_id
1 'polypeptide(L)'
;MKKSLSRNPNMLRTMVGLGMTLIILLGYAVYSNTVDTEYYRFETTNNPTTLEIEQTDANTWLVTTNTAITWLNVSIENVDENTALTVTSSSIPFHTSELLGTDNDGRMFTCKDINEDFELIVESCIIGFTHTTMAYENDIAFKSIVSIELPLGGVGYLEATDLQDAENLAQNKVQSASKINTWTFQLTSDGEPYNASKAPTVMIVEHDLTQVNEFRLDPIVETLYGVASLIGCFTMMLVVPMIAYFSGVAKQKREDRLRSENPPPVV
;
A
#
# COMPACT_ATOMS: atom_id res chain seq x y z
N MET A 1 16.46 -27.91 -42.34
CA MET A 1 16.17 -28.29 -40.93
C MET A 1 15.06 -29.34 -40.75
N LYS A 2 14.35 -29.81 -41.78
CA LYS A 2 13.33 -30.90 -41.66
C LYS A 2 13.88 -32.30 -41.33
N LYS A 3 15.21 -32.48 -41.25
CA LYS A 3 15.85 -33.82 -41.25
C LYS A 3 16.50 -34.24 -39.92
N SER A 4 16.54 -33.39 -38.89
CA SER A 4 17.04 -33.78 -37.56
C SER A 4 15.93 -34.06 -36.53
N LEU A 5 14.74 -33.47 -36.68
CA LEU A 5 13.59 -33.72 -35.80
C LEU A 5 12.80 -35.01 -36.13
N SER A 6 12.99 -35.59 -37.32
CA SER A 6 12.23 -36.78 -37.76
C SER A 6 12.85 -38.12 -37.34
N ARG A 7 13.93 -38.13 -36.55
CA ARG A 7 14.69 -39.36 -36.26
C ARG A 7 14.34 -40.02 -34.94
N ASN A 8 13.51 -39.40 -34.08
CA ASN A 8 13.05 -40.05 -32.87
C ASN A 8 11.64 -39.56 -32.44
N PRO A 9 10.55 -40.16 -32.96
CA PRO A 9 9.18 -39.74 -32.67
C PRO A 9 8.82 -39.84 -31.17
N ASN A 10 9.56 -40.63 -30.40
CA ASN A 10 9.44 -40.68 -28.95
C ASN A 10 9.91 -39.39 -28.27
N MET A 11 10.93 -38.69 -28.81
CA MET A 11 11.47 -37.47 -28.18
C MET A 11 10.51 -36.28 -28.30
N LEU A 12 9.80 -36.13 -29.42
CA LEU A 12 8.79 -35.09 -29.58
C LEU A 12 7.58 -35.37 -28.66
N ARG A 13 7.16 -36.64 -28.58
CA ARG A 13 6.03 -37.07 -27.75
C ARG A 13 6.34 -36.90 -26.26
N THR A 14 7.57 -37.17 -25.82
CA THR A 14 7.98 -36.95 -24.44
C THR A 14 8.14 -35.47 -24.12
N MET A 15 8.65 -34.65 -25.04
CA MET A 15 8.77 -33.19 -24.81
C MET A 15 7.39 -32.52 -24.73
N VAL A 16 6.45 -32.89 -25.60
CA VAL A 16 5.06 -32.40 -25.56
C VAL A 16 4.33 -32.94 -24.32
N GLY A 17 4.51 -34.22 -24.00
CA GLY A 17 3.91 -34.84 -22.82
C GLY A 17 4.37 -34.21 -21.52
N LEU A 18 5.69 -34.01 -21.35
CA LEU A 18 6.27 -33.35 -20.18
C LEU A 18 5.83 -31.88 -20.08
N GLY A 19 5.79 -31.16 -21.20
CA GLY A 19 5.29 -29.79 -21.24
C GLY A 19 3.83 -29.69 -20.80
N MET A 20 2.96 -30.58 -21.29
CA MET A 20 1.54 -30.60 -20.90
C MET A 20 1.35 -30.95 -19.42
N THR A 21 2.08 -31.95 -18.90
CA THR A 21 2.04 -32.26 -17.46
C THR A 21 2.52 -31.10 -16.60
N LEU A 22 3.55 -30.37 -17.04
CA LEU A 22 4.10 -29.24 -16.30
C LEU A 22 3.11 -28.07 -16.28
N ILE A 23 2.40 -27.82 -17.39
CA ILE A 23 1.31 -26.83 -17.46
C ILE A 23 0.17 -27.22 -16.50
N ILE A 24 -0.24 -28.50 -16.48
CA ILE A 24 -1.32 -28.97 -15.58
C ILE A 24 -0.89 -28.86 -14.11
N LEU A 25 0.34 -29.25 -13.78
CA LEU A 25 0.87 -29.16 -12.42
C LEU A 25 1.00 -27.72 -11.94
N LEU A 26 1.52 -26.81 -12.78
CA LEU A 26 1.59 -25.39 -12.45
C LEU A 26 0.18 -24.79 -12.34
N GLY A 27 -0.74 -25.14 -13.24
CA GLY A 27 -2.12 -24.70 -13.17
C GLY A 27 -2.82 -25.16 -11.89
N TYR A 28 -2.58 -26.41 -11.47
CA TYR A 28 -3.06 -26.93 -10.20
C TYR A 28 -2.42 -26.24 -9.00
N ALA A 29 -1.11 -26.00 -9.03
CA ALA A 29 -0.42 -25.30 -7.94
C ALA A 29 -0.94 -23.87 -7.75
N VAL A 30 -1.13 -23.13 -8.86
CA VAL A 30 -1.77 -21.81 -8.83
C VAL A 30 -3.18 -21.93 -8.28
N TYR A 31 -4.02 -22.80 -8.85
CA TYR A 31 -5.40 -23.00 -8.40
C TYR A 31 -5.49 -23.33 -6.90
N SER A 32 -4.66 -24.27 -6.42
CA SER A 32 -4.63 -24.68 -5.01
C SER A 32 -4.33 -23.48 -4.09
N ASN A 33 -3.32 -22.68 -4.42
CA ASN A 33 -2.96 -21.49 -3.64
C ASN A 33 -3.95 -20.33 -3.80
N THR A 34 -4.79 -20.35 -4.85
CA THR A 34 -5.83 -19.33 -5.07
C THR A 34 -7.10 -19.66 -4.26
N VAL A 35 -7.35 -20.94 -4.00
CA VAL A 35 -8.56 -21.45 -3.35
C VAL A 35 -8.40 -21.61 -1.85
N ASP A 36 -7.21 -21.98 -1.38
CA ASP A 36 -6.89 -22.15 0.03
C ASP A 36 -5.85 -21.09 0.42
N THR A 37 -6.34 -19.92 0.80
CA THR A 37 -5.48 -18.82 1.22
C THR A 37 -5.46 -18.75 2.74
N GLU A 38 -4.27 -18.76 3.32
CA GLU A 38 -4.08 -18.45 4.75
C GLU A 38 -4.33 -16.95 5.05
N TYR A 39 -4.70 -16.16 4.04
CA TYR A 39 -4.95 -14.73 4.16
C TYR A 39 -6.44 -14.40 4.25
N TYR A 40 -6.77 -13.51 5.17
CA TYR A 40 -8.11 -13.02 5.40
C TYR A 40 -8.12 -11.50 5.28
N ARG A 41 -9.17 -11.00 4.65
CA ARG A 41 -9.45 -9.57 4.53
C ARG A 41 -10.46 -9.20 5.60
N PHE A 42 -10.09 -8.28 6.48
CA PHE A 42 -11.00 -7.71 7.47
C PHE A 42 -11.31 -6.27 7.12
N GLU A 43 -12.54 -5.86 7.42
CA GLU A 43 -12.98 -4.47 7.27
C GLU A 43 -13.38 -3.91 8.63
N THR A 44 -13.11 -2.62 8.79
CA THR A 44 -13.54 -1.83 9.92
C THR A 44 -14.40 -0.66 9.45
N THR A 45 -15.22 -0.12 10.34
CA THR A 45 -15.80 1.20 10.14
C THR A 45 -14.65 2.20 9.95
N ASN A 46 -14.85 3.21 9.13
CA ASN A 46 -13.84 4.25 8.85
C ASN A 46 -14.55 5.60 8.91
N ASN A 47 -15.11 5.87 10.09
CA ASN A 47 -16.06 6.96 10.27
C ASN A 47 -15.36 8.13 10.98
N PRO A 48 -15.29 9.31 10.34
CA PRO A 48 -14.81 10.51 11.00
C PRO A 48 -15.87 11.02 11.97
N THR A 49 -15.47 11.26 13.21
CA THR A 49 -16.32 11.78 14.30
C THR A 49 -15.67 13.03 14.88
N THR A 50 -16.44 14.11 15.02
CA THR A 50 -15.99 15.32 15.74
C THR A 50 -16.28 15.13 17.23
N LEU A 51 -15.29 15.41 18.08
CA LEU A 51 -15.39 15.26 19.52
C LEU A 51 -15.87 16.56 20.17
N GLU A 52 -16.75 16.41 21.17
CA GLU A 52 -17.05 17.49 22.10
C GLU A 52 -15.93 17.56 23.15
N ILE A 53 -15.30 18.73 23.28
CA ILE A 53 -14.17 18.95 24.19
C ILE A 53 -14.61 19.80 25.38
N GLU A 54 -14.08 19.48 26.56
CA GLU A 54 -14.36 20.20 27.80
C GLU A 54 -13.24 21.19 28.10
N GLN A 55 -13.61 22.45 28.30
CA GLN A 55 -12.65 23.47 28.73
C GLN A 55 -12.40 23.33 30.23
N THR A 56 -11.14 23.08 30.62
CA THR A 56 -10.75 22.98 32.04
C THR A 56 -10.13 24.27 32.54
N ASP A 57 -9.33 24.93 31.71
CA ASP A 57 -8.72 26.24 31.99
C ASP A 57 -8.88 27.19 30.79
N ALA A 58 -8.48 28.46 30.94
CA ALA A 58 -8.63 29.48 29.90
C ALA A 58 -7.97 29.11 28.55
N ASN A 59 -6.93 28.27 28.57
CA ASN A 59 -6.16 27.87 27.39
C ASN A 59 -6.04 26.34 27.22
N THR A 60 -6.77 25.56 28.02
CA THR A 60 -6.63 24.10 28.07
C THR A 60 -7.97 23.40 27.94
N TRP A 61 -8.04 22.47 27.00
CA TRP A 61 -9.20 21.62 26.74
C TRP A 61 -8.82 20.15 26.91
N LEU A 62 -9.77 19.34 27.38
CA LEU A 62 -9.61 17.91 27.53
C LEU A 62 -10.76 17.14 26.89
N VAL A 63 -10.47 15.94 26.41
CA VAL A 63 -11.47 14.95 25.99
C VAL A 63 -10.94 13.55 26.25
N THR A 64 -11.82 12.64 26.67
CA THR A 64 -11.46 11.24 26.89
C THR A 64 -12.11 10.36 25.84
N THR A 65 -11.31 9.54 25.16
CA THR A 65 -11.74 8.57 24.16
C THR A 65 -11.51 7.14 24.68
N ASN A 66 -12.37 6.21 24.27
CA ASN A 66 -12.24 4.79 24.59
C ASN A 66 -12.58 3.90 23.39
N THR A 67 -12.22 4.36 22.19
CA THR A 67 -12.50 3.71 20.92
C THR A 67 -11.18 3.49 20.18
N ALA A 68 -11.19 2.59 19.19
CA ALA A 68 -10.03 2.34 18.37
C ALA A 68 -9.88 3.46 17.32
N ILE A 69 -8.86 4.30 17.47
CA ILE A 69 -8.66 5.51 16.68
C ILE A 69 -7.43 5.37 15.78
N THR A 70 -7.55 5.75 14.51
CA THR A 70 -6.40 5.84 13.58
C THR A 70 -5.90 7.25 13.39
N TRP A 71 -6.79 8.22 13.26
CA TRP A 71 -6.45 9.61 12.97
C TRP A 71 -6.92 10.53 14.09
N LEU A 72 -6.10 11.54 14.38
CA LEU A 72 -6.48 12.69 15.18
C LEU A 72 -6.14 13.95 14.37
N ASN A 73 -7.15 14.79 14.17
CA ASN A 73 -7.04 16.05 13.48
C ASN A 73 -7.57 17.15 14.40
N VAL A 74 -6.76 18.17 14.65
CA VAL A 74 -7.13 19.33 15.46
C VAL A 74 -6.95 20.57 14.62
N SER A 75 -8.00 21.38 14.52
CA SER A 75 -7.95 22.66 13.82
C SER A 75 -8.43 23.80 14.70
N ILE A 76 -7.80 24.95 14.55
CA ILE A 76 -8.13 26.18 15.26
C ILE A 76 -7.99 27.32 14.27
N GLU A 77 -9.03 28.13 14.14
CA GLU A 77 -9.04 29.29 13.26
C GLU A 77 -8.85 30.58 14.05
N ASN A 78 -8.29 31.60 13.39
CA ASN A 78 -8.20 32.97 13.92
C ASN A 78 -7.41 33.05 15.25
N VAL A 79 -6.19 32.52 15.23
CA VAL A 79 -5.17 32.61 16.29
C VAL A 79 -4.06 33.59 15.89
N ASP A 80 -3.32 34.10 16.88
CA ASP A 80 -2.20 35.02 16.63
C ASP A 80 -0.99 34.28 16.01
N GLU A 81 -0.18 34.99 15.22
CA GLU A 81 0.92 34.43 14.39
C GLU A 81 2.06 33.73 15.17
N ASN A 82 2.07 33.80 16.52
CA ASN A 82 3.05 33.11 17.38
C ASN A 82 2.40 32.10 18.36
N THR A 83 1.16 31.69 18.07
CA THR A 83 0.47 30.71 18.91
C THR A 83 0.95 29.30 18.60
N ALA A 84 1.29 28.54 19.64
CA ALA A 84 1.63 27.13 19.59
C ALA A 84 0.49 26.29 20.18
N LEU A 85 0.11 25.24 19.48
CA LEU A 85 -0.78 24.19 20.00
C LEU A 85 0.08 23.02 20.47
N THR A 86 -0.07 22.65 21.74
CA THR A 86 0.51 21.43 22.30
C THR A 86 -0.59 20.40 22.53
N VAL A 87 -0.42 19.24 21.89
CA VAL A 87 -1.34 18.10 21.99
C VAL A 87 -0.67 17.00 22.78
N THR A 88 -1.31 16.55 23.86
CA THR A 88 -0.79 15.50 24.73
C THR A 88 -1.78 14.36 24.88
N SER A 89 -1.27 13.13 24.86
CA SER A 89 -2.01 11.90 25.20
C SER A 89 -1.55 11.37 26.56
N SER A 90 -2.49 10.84 27.34
CA SER A 90 -2.18 10.23 28.65
C SER A 90 -1.65 8.80 28.56
N SER A 91 -1.98 8.04 27.52
CA SER A 91 -1.72 6.59 27.48
C SER A 91 -1.22 6.03 26.13
N ILE A 92 -1.35 6.76 25.03
CA ILE A 92 -1.04 6.25 23.68
C ILE A 92 0.00 7.17 23.02
N PRO A 93 1.21 6.67 22.69
CA PRO A 93 2.13 7.43 21.86
C PRO A 93 1.56 7.50 20.44
N PHE A 94 1.72 8.64 19.79
CA PHE A 94 1.18 8.87 18.45
C PHE A 94 2.20 9.54 17.54
N HIS A 95 1.94 9.43 16.24
CA HIS A 95 2.86 9.75 15.16
C HIS A 95 2.51 11.10 14.55
N THR A 96 3.50 11.97 14.42
CA THR A 96 3.34 13.28 13.80
C THR A 96 4.44 13.54 12.78
N SER A 97 4.12 14.37 11.79
CA SER A 97 5.07 14.95 10.84
C SER A 97 4.43 16.20 10.25
N GLU A 98 5.22 17.24 10.00
CA GLU A 98 4.76 18.45 9.31
C GLU A 98 4.24 18.15 7.90
N LEU A 99 4.76 17.08 7.28
CA LEU A 99 4.36 16.64 5.95
C LEU A 99 3.12 15.72 5.99
N LEU A 100 2.55 15.41 7.15
CA LEU A 100 1.48 14.42 7.23
C LEU A 100 0.24 14.82 6.42
N GLY A 101 -0.11 14.00 5.42
CA GLY A 101 -1.21 14.27 4.52
C GLY A 101 -0.98 15.44 3.56
N THR A 102 0.26 15.89 3.36
CA THR A 102 0.62 16.77 2.23
C THR A 102 0.72 15.93 0.96
N ASP A 103 0.30 16.52 -0.16
CA ASP A 103 0.41 15.90 -1.47
C ASP A 103 1.85 16.03 -1.97
N ASN A 104 2.48 14.89 -2.28
CA ASN A 104 3.79 14.80 -2.92
C ASN A 104 3.63 14.01 -4.22
N ASP A 105 3.43 14.72 -5.32
CA ASP A 105 3.29 14.14 -6.67
C ASP A 105 2.18 13.08 -6.79
N GLY A 106 1.01 13.33 -6.20
CA GLY A 106 -0.16 12.45 -6.27
C GLY A 106 -0.17 11.35 -5.21
N ARG A 107 0.79 11.35 -4.29
CA ARG A 107 0.80 10.52 -3.08
C ARG A 107 0.74 11.40 -1.84
N MET A 108 -0.24 11.16 -0.98
CA MET A 108 -0.25 11.76 0.36
C MET A 108 0.87 11.14 1.19
N PHE A 109 1.70 11.98 1.83
CA PHE A 109 2.72 11.47 2.75
C PHE A 109 2.05 10.77 3.93
N THR A 110 2.52 9.56 4.23
CA THR A 110 2.13 8.79 5.42
C THR A 110 3.37 8.42 6.21
N CYS A 111 3.20 8.12 7.50
CA CYS A 111 4.30 7.73 8.37
C CYS A 111 4.98 6.41 7.96
N LYS A 112 4.39 5.66 7.02
CA LYS A 112 4.95 4.44 6.45
C LYS A 112 5.37 4.73 5.01
N ASP A 113 6.67 4.76 4.75
CA ASP A 113 7.16 4.79 3.37
C ASP A 113 8.00 3.56 3.07
N ILE A 114 7.98 3.15 1.81
CA ILE A 114 8.78 2.04 1.33
C ILE A 114 10.16 2.60 0.99
N ASN A 115 11.23 1.99 1.52
CA ASN A 115 12.59 2.39 1.15
C ASN A 115 12.86 2.17 -0.36
N GLU A 116 13.92 2.80 -0.88
CA GLU A 116 14.30 2.70 -2.30
C GLU A 116 14.53 1.25 -2.77
N ASP A 117 14.81 0.33 -1.85
CA ASP A 117 15.02 -1.09 -2.12
C ASP A 117 13.73 -1.93 -2.10
N PHE A 118 12.55 -1.34 -1.85
CA PHE A 118 11.26 -2.05 -1.73
C PHE A 118 11.19 -3.12 -0.62
N GLU A 119 12.12 -3.09 0.34
CA GLU A 119 12.32 -4.15 1.33
C GLU A 119 11.90 -3.74 2.75
N LEU A 120 11.87 -2.45 3.08
CA LEU A 120 11.60 -1.96 4.43
C LEU A 120 10.60 -0.81 4.43
N ILE A 121 9.61 -0.91 5.32
CA ILE A 121 8.75 0.20 5.71
C ILE A 121 9.56 1.07 6.68
N VAL A 122 10.07 2.21 6.22
CA VAL A 122 10.75 3.19 7.08
C VAL A 122 9.67 4.05 7.73
N GLU A 123 9.73 4.10 9.05
CA GLU A 123 8.89 5.02 9.81
C GLU A 123 9.54 6.40 9.86
N SER A 124 8.93 7.36 9.16
CA SER A 124 9.46 8.72 8.99
C SER A 124 8.88 9.74 9.98
N CYS A 125 7.86 9.35 10.75
CA CYS A 125 7.19 10.21 11.71
C CYS A 125 7.85 10.19 13.09
N ILE A 126 7.66 11.29 13.82
CA ILE A 126 8.08 11.42 15.22
C ILE A 126 7.03 10.76 16.10
N ILE A 127 7.47 9.84 16.97
CA ILE A 127 6.60 9.15 17.93
C ILE A 127 6.76 9.80 19.30
N GLY A 128 5.64 10.13 19.94
CA GLY A 128 5.66 10.73 21.26
C GLY A 128 4.27 10.83 21.88
N PHE A 129 4.22 11.11 23.18
CA PHE A 129 2.98 11.39 23.91
C PHE A 129 2.58 12.87 23.82
N THR A 130 3.54 13.75 23.50
CA THR A 130 3.33 15.18 23.41
C THR A 130 3.98 15.69 22.15
N HIS A 131 3.22 16.49 21.40
CA HIS A 131 3.66 17.12 20.16
C HIS A 131 3.17 18.55 20.12
N THR A 132 3.94 19.42 19.46
CA THR A 132 3.62 20.85 19.34
C THR A 132 3.65 21.26 17.88
N THR A 133 2.73 22.15 17.50
CA THR A 133 2.73 22.80 16.19
C THR A 133 2.49 24.30 16.34
N MET A 134 2.96 25.08 15.38
CA MET A 134 2.84 26.54 15.37
C MET A 134 1.71 26.97 14.43
N ALA A 135 1.11 28.12 14.72
CA ALA A 135 0.19 28.77 13.81
C ALA A 135 0.87 29.14 12.48
N TYR A 136 0.12 29.00 11.40
CA TYR A 136 0.50 29.41 10.05
C TYR A 136 -0.68 30.19 9.45
N GLU A 137 -0.44 31.41 8.98
CA GLU A 137 -1.48 32.29 8.42
C GLU A 137 -2.72 32.43 9.34
N ASN A 138 -2.49 32.65 10.65
CA ASN A 138 -3.52 32.77 11.68
C ASN A 138 -4.37 31.52 11.95
N ASP A 139 -4.00 30.36 11.40
CA ASP A 139 -4.68 29.10 11.63
C ASP A 139 -3.70 28.04 12.16
N ILE A 140 -4.21 27.08 12.92
CA ILE A 140 -3.47 25.89 13.34
C ILE A 140 -4.16 24.66 12.76
N ALA A 141 -3.39 23.86 12.03
CA ALA A 141 -3.82 22.55 11.54
C ALA A 141 -2.83 21.49 12.04
N PHE A 142 -3.30 20.63 12.93
CA PHE A 142 -2.53 19.54 13.51
C PHE A 142 -3.09 18.20 13.05
N LYS A 143 -2.28 17.41 12.35
CA LYS A 143 -2.64 16.07 11.89
C LYS A 143 -1.73 15.06 12.56
N SER A 144 -2.29 13.96 13.01
CA SER A 144 -1.52 12.84 13.55
C SER A 144 -2.16 11.49 13.27
N ILE A 145 -1.32 10.44 13.29
CA ILE A 145 -1.76 9.05 13.27
C ILE A 145 -1.63 8.49 14.69
N VAL A 146 -2.72 7.99 15.25
CA VAL A 146 -2.79 7.42 16.59
C VAL A 146 -2.42 5.94 16.59
N SER A 147 -2.91 5.18 15.62
CA SER A 147 -2.60 3.75 15.48
C SER A 147 -2.28 3.41 14.05
N ILE A 148 -1.03 2.96 13.82
CA ILE A 148 -0.57 2.46 12.53
C ILE A 148 -0.89 0.97 12.30
N GLU A 149 -1.38 0.28 13.33
CA GLU A 149 -1.73 -1.14 13.28
C GLU A 149 -3.13 -1.39 12.74
N LEU A 150 -3.98 -0.38 12.83
CA LEU A 150 -5.32 -0.36 12.27
C LEU A 150 -5.27 0.06 10.79
N PRO A 151 -6.19 -0.43 9.97
CA PRO A 151 -6.23 -0.06 8.56
C PRO A 151 -6.73 1.38 8.39
N LEU A 152 -5.84 2.30 7.99
CA LEU A 152 -6.17 3.71 7.75
C LEU A 152 -7.32 3.92 6.75
N GLY A 153 -7.51 2.97 5.82
CA GLY A 153 -8.58 2.98 4.82
C GLY A 153 -9.81 2.15 5.20
N GLY A 154 -9.87 1.57 6.40
CA GLY A 154 -10.96 0.68 6.82
C GLY A 154 -10.86 -0.75 6.30
N VAL A 155 -9.80 -1.09 5.57
CA VAL A 155 -9.56 -2.44 5.03
C VAL A 155 -8.16 -2.91 5.40
N GLY A 156 -8.07 -4.07 6.04
CA GLY A 156 -6.81 -4.70 6.41
C GLY A 156 -6.76 -6.17 5.99
N TYR A 157 -5.56 -6.73 6.08
CA TYR A 157 -5.27 -8.13 5.78
C TYR A 157 -4.52 -8.75 6.95
N LEU A 158 -4.79 -10.01 7.23
CA LEU A 158 -4.08 -10.80 8.24
C LEU A 158 -3.96 -12.26 7.78
N GLU A 159 -3.01 -12.96 8.36
CA GLU A 159 -2.81 -14.39 8.16
C GLU A 159 -3.48 -15.15 9.32
N ALA A 160 -4.21 -16.22 9.01
CA ALA A 160 -4.91 -17.05 10.00
C ALA A 160 -5.12 -18.48 9.48
N THR A 161 -5.33 -19.43 10.39
CA THR A 161 -5.54 -20.85 9.99
C THR A 161 -6.94 -21.12 9.46
N ASP A 162 -7.94 -20.43 9.98
CA ASP A 162 -9.34 -20.57 9.57
C ASP A 162 -10.09 -19.25 9.83
N LEU A 163 -11.34 -19.16 9.35
CA LEU A 163 -12.16 -17.96 9.49
C LEU A 163 -12.39 -17.59 10.97
N GLN A 164 -12.51 -18.56 11.86
CA GLN A 164 -12.75 -18.28 13.27
C GLN A 164 -11.50 -17.67 13.94
N ASP A 165 -10.33 -18.19 13.61
CA ASP A 165 -9.04 -17.62 14.01
C ASP A 165 -8.87 -16.21 13.43
N ALA A 166 -9.21 -16.01 12.16
CA ALA A 166 -9.16 -14.70 11.50
C ALA A 166 -10.05 -13.66 12.19
N GLU A 167 -11.28 -14.03 12.56
CA GLU A 167 -12.19 -13.18 13.32
C GLU A 167 -11.61 -12.81 14.69
N ASN A 168 -11.07 -13.77 15.42
CA ASN A 168 -10.45 -13.53 16.71
C ASN A 168 -9.24 -12.60 16.60
N LEU A 169 -8.37 -12.80 15.61
CA LEU A 169 -7.20 -11.97 15.36
C LEU A 169 -7.60 -10.54 14.96
N ALA A 170 -8.56 -10.38 14.06
CA ALA A 170 -9.08 -9.08 13.66
C ALA A 170 -9.71 -8.34 14.85
N GLN A 171 -10.53 -9.05 15.65
CA GLN A 171 -11.18 -8.49 16.82
C GLN A 171 -10.16 -8.07 17.88
N ASN A 172 -9.17 -8.93 18.16
CA ASN A 172 -8.08 -8.61 19.09
C ASN A 172 -7.28 -7.39 18.64
N LYS A 173 -7.05 -7.22 17.33
CA LYS A 173 -6.36 -6.06 16.77
C LYS A 173 -7.15 -4.75 16.92
N VAL A 174 -8.48 -4.78 16.77
CA VAL A 174 -9.32 -3.60 17.01
C VAL A 174 -9.42 -3.31 18.51
N GLN A 175 -9.64 -4.33 19.34
CA GLN A 175 -9.74 -4.18 20.79
C GLN A 175 -8.44 -3.72 21.45
N SER A 176 -7.29 -4.19 20.98
CA SER A 176 -5.99 -3.76 21.50
C SER A 176 -5.73 -2.28 21.25
N ALA A 177 -6.33 -1.70 20.19
CA ALA A 177 -6.25 -0.28 19.89
C ALA A 177 -7.32 0.55 20.64
N SER A 178 -8.39 -0.07 21.13
CA SER A 178 -9.44 0.58 21.91
C SER A 178 -9.02 0.78 23.37
N LYS A 179 -8.12 1.74 23.61
CA LYS A 179 -7.64 2.08 24.95
C LYS A 179 -8.25 3.38 25.44
N ILE A 180 -8.56 3.44 26.73
CA ILE A 180 -8.93 4.70 27.40
C ILE A 180 -7.73 5.65 27.31
N ASN A 181 -7.95 6.80 26.70
CA ASN A 181 -6.95 7.84 26.55
C ASN A 181 -7.59 9.21 26.74
N THR A 182 -6.89 10.08 27.45
CA THR A 182 -7.29 11.47 27.61
C THR A 182 -6.36 12.33 26.76
N TRP A 183 -6.95 13.11 25.88
CA TRP A 183 -6.27 14.09 25.06
C TRP A 183 -6.37 15.46 25.72
N THR A 184 -5.23 16.12 25.84
CA THR A 184 -5.12 17.48 26.36
C THR A 184 -4.62 18.38 25.25
N PHE A 185 -5.34 19.47 25.01
CA PHE A 185 -4.99 20.49 24.02
C PHE A 185 -4.70 21.79 24.77
N GLN A 186 -3.47 22.30 24.66
CA GLN A 186 -3.05 23.51 25.33
C GLN A 186 -2.54 24.54 24.32
N LEU A 187 -3.00 25.78 24.46
CA LEU A 187 -2.52 26.91 23.67
C LEU A 187 -1.58 27.80 24.46
N THR A 188 -0.44 28.12 23.84
CA THR A 188 0.54 29.06 24.36
C THR A 188 0.94 30.05 23.27
N SER A 189 1.18 31.31 23.62
CA SER A 189 1.74 32.33 22.73
C SER A 189 2.99 32.90 23.38
N ASP A 190 4.13 32.83 22.70
CA ASP A 190 5.44 33.23 23.24
C ASP A 190 5.78 32.61 24.62
N GLY A 191 5.27 31.41 24.89
CA GLY A 191 5.47 30.68 26.15
C GLY A 191 4.45 30.97 27.26
N GLU A 192 3.55 31.94 27.07
CA GLU A 192 2.49 32.28 28.01
C GLU A 192 1.13 31.69 27.61
N PRO A 193 0.20 31.46 28.54
CA PRO A 193 -1.15 30.98 28.23
C PRO A 193 -1.89 31.88 27.23
N TYR A 194 -2.31 31.32 26.10
CA TYR A 194 -3.11 32.04 25.10
C TYR A 194 -4.59 31.68 25.24
N ASN A 195 -5.43 32.68 25.45
CA ASN A 195 -6.87 32.50 25.55
C ASN A 195 -7.50 32.69 24.16
N ALA A 196 -7.87 31.58 23.52
CA ALA A 196 -8.46 31.61 22.19
C ALA A 196 -9.91 32.11 22.21
N SER A 197 -10.29 32.86 21.18
CA SER A 197 -11.68 33.33 21.00
C SER A 197 -12.66 32.19 20.66
N LYS A 198 -12.16 31.06 20.14
CA LYS A 198 -12.91 29.86 19.80
C LYS A 198 -12.20 28.63 20.34
N ALA A 199 -12.98 27.62 20.72
CA ALA A 199 -12.44 26.32 21.12
C ALA A 199 -11.88 25.56 19.90
N PRO A 200 -10.86 24.70 20.08
CA PRO A 200 -10.38 23.82 19.02
C PRO A 200 -11.46 22.90 18.48
N THR A 201 -11.42 22.63 17.17
CA THR A 201 -12.22 21.56 16.56
C THR A 201 -11.37 20.29 16.53
N VAL A 202 -11.83 19.24 17.19
CA VAL A 202 -11.12 17.96 17.29
C VAL A 202 -11.91 16.90 16.55
N MET A 203 -11.27 16.23 15.60
CA MET A 203 -11.86 15.17 14.80
C MET A 203 -10.99 13.93 14.89
N ILE A 204 -11.63 12.79 15.10
CA ILE A 204 -10.99 11.47 15.13
C ILE A 204 -11.61 10.57 14.07
N VAL A 205 -10.90 9.50 13.71
CA VAL A 205 -11.46 8.42 12.88
C VAL A 205 -11.53 7.16 13.70
N GLU A 206 -12.75 6.67 13.90
CA GLU A 206 -13.04 5.49 14.72
C GLU A 206 -13.20 4.25 13.86
N HIS A 207 -12.78 3.11 14.43
CA HIS A 207 -12.82 1.81 13.81
C HIS A 207 -13.49 0.77 14.70
N ASP A 208 -14.51 0.11 14.15
CA ASP A 208 -15.17 -1.07 14.68
C ASP A 208 -15.12 -2.17 13.63
N LEU A 209 -14.89 -3.41 14.04
CA LEU A 209 -14.86 -4.54 13.11
C LEU A 209 -16.24 -4.74 12.48
N THR A 210 -16.32 -4.74 11.14
CA THR A 210 -17.58 -4.94 10.41
C THR A 210 -17.69 -6.33 9.81
N GLN A 211 -16.64 -6.78 9.12
CA GLN A 211 -16.63 -8.10 8.46
C GLN A 211 -15.23 -8.67 8.34
N VAL A 212 -15.16 -10.00 8.33
CA VAL A 212 -13.95 -10.77 8.02
C VAL A 212 -14.31 -11.78 6.97
N ASN A 213 -13.57 -11.79 5.86
CA ASN A 213 -13.78 -12.70 4.75
C ASN A 213 -12.44 -13.32 4.33
N GLU A 214 -12.49 -14.57 3.89
CA GLU A 214 -11.35 -15.22 3.24
C GLU A 214 -10.93 -14.44 1.99
N PHE A 215 -9.64 -14.18 1.85
CA PHE A 215 -9.12 -13.45 0.70
C PHE A 215 -9.08 -14.35 -0.53
N ARG A 216 -10.11 -14.26 -1.38
CA ARG A 216 -10.14 -15.03 -2.62
C ARG A 216 -9.67 -14.20 -3.80
N LEU A 217 -8.62 -14.68 -4.45
CA LEU A 217 -8.21 -14.21 -5.76
C LEU A 217 -9.15 -14.79 -6.82
N ASP A 218 -9.56 -13.99 -7.80
CA ASP A 218 -10.38 -14.50 -8.90
C ASP A 218 -9.48 -15.35 -9.83
N PRO A 219 -9.67 -16.68 -9.89
CA PRO A 219 -8.79 -17.55 -10.65
C PRO A 219 -8.85 -17.25 -12.16
N ILE A 220 -9.95 -16.70 -12.68
CA ILE A 220 -10.05 -16.34 -14.10
C ILE A 220 -9.18 -15.12 -14.40
N VAL A 221 -9.22 -14.13 -13.51
CA VAL A 221 -8.43 -12.90 -13.68
C VAL A 221 -6.94 -13.19 -13.50
N GLU A 222 -6.57 -13.97 -12.48
CA GLU A 222 -5.18 -14.36 -12.25
C GLU A 222 -4.61 -15.23 -13.39
N THR A 223 -5.41 -16.17 -13.92
CA THR A 223 -4.99 -16.96 -15.09
C THR A 223 -4.85 -16.10 -16.34
N LEU A 224 -5.70 -15.08 -16.54
CA LEU A 224 -5.57 -14.16 -17.66
C LEU A 224 -4.27 -13.34 -17.56
N TYR A 225 -3.92 -12.81 -16.38
CA TYR A 225 -2.66 -12.11 -16.15
C TYR A 225 -1.44 -13.03 -16.30
N GLY A 226 -1.52 -14.25 -15.80
CA GLY A 226 -0.47 -15.26 -15.98
C GLY A 226 -0.25 -15.63 -17.46
N VAL A 227 -1.33 -15.85 -18.22
CA VAL A 227 -1.27 -16.13 -19.67
C VAL A 227 -0.73 -14.95 -20.44
N ALA A 228 -1.18 -13.73 -20.14
CA ALA A 228 -0.70 -12.51 -20.80
C ALA A 228 0.82 -12.33 -20.58
N SER A 229 1.29 -12.51 -19.34
CA SER A 229 2.72 -12.44 -19.00
C SER A 229 3.53 -13.50 -19.74
N LEU A 230 3.03 -14.75 -19.80
CA LEU A 230 3.69 -15.85 -20.52
C LEU A 230 3.78 -15.56 -22.03
N ILE A 231 2.70 -15.10 -22.66
CA ILE A 231 2.70 -14.69 -24.07
C ILE A 231 3.70 -13.55 -24.28
N GLY A 232 3.76 -12.57 -23.38
CA GLY A 232 4.73 -11.47 -23.43
C GLY A 232 6.18 -11.97 -23.44
N CYS A 233 6.54 -12.83 -22.49
CA CYS A 233 7.88 -13.42 -22.40
C CYS A 233 8.24 -14.26 -23.64
N PHE A 234 7.33 -15.14 -24.09
CA PHE A 234 7.56 -15.94 -25.30
C PHE A 234 7.67 -15.10 -26.56
N THR A 235 6.86 -14.04 -26.67
CA THR A 235 6.92 -13.11 -27.80
C THR A 235 8.29 -12.41 -27.82
N MET A 236 8.76 -11.91 -26.67
CA MET A 236 10.07 -11.28 -26.57
C MET A 236 11.21 -12.26 -26.91
N MET A 237 11.13 -13.49 -26.43
CA MET A 237 12.17 -14.51 -26.64
C MET A 237 12.20 -15.08 -28.06
N LEU A 238 11.05 -15.20 -28.75
CA LEU A 238 10.97 -15.82 -30.08
C LEU A 238 10.91 -14.80 -31.21
N VAL A 239 10.06 -13.78 -31.08
CA VAL A 239 9.80 -12.85 -32.20
C VAL A 239 11.01 -11.95 -32.45
N VAL A 240 11.68 -11.46 -31.41
CA VAL A 240 12.85 -10.59 -31.57
C VAL A 240 14.00 -11.31 -32.31
N PRO A 241 14.44 -12.53 -31.91
CA PRO A 241 15.46 -13.26 -32.66
C PRO A 241 14.99 -13.67 -34.06
N MET A 242 13.71 -13.96 -34.24
CA MET A 242 13.16 -14.33 -35.56
C MET A 242 13.21 -13.16 -36.55
N ILE A 243 12.88 -11.94 -36.10
CA ILE A 243 13.02 -10.71 -36.90
C ILE A 243 14.49 -10.48 -37.26
N ALA A 244 15.41 -10.64 -36.32
CA ALA A 244 16.85 -10.53 -36.57
C ALA A 244 17.34 -11.57 -37.60
N TYR A 245 16.88 -12.82 -37.49
CA TYR A 245 17.22 -13.88 -38.42
C TYR A 245 16.70 -13.61 -39.83
N PHE A 246 15.41 -13.28 -39.97
CA PHE A 246 14.81 -13.03 -41.29
C PHE A 246 15.34 -11.76 -41.96
N SER A 247 15.64 -10.71 -41.19
CA SER A 247 16.31 -9.53 -41.74
C SER A 247 17.71 -9.86 -42.26
N GLY A 248 18.47 -10.71 -41.55
CA GLY A 248 19.75 -11.26 -42.01
C GLY A 248 19.64 -12.06 -43.31
N VAL A 249 18.68 -12.99 -43.40
CA VAL A 249 18.45 -13.80 -44.60
C VAL A 249 18.00 -12.94 -45.79
N ALA A 250 17.13 -11.95 -45.56
CA ALA A 250 16.68 -11.04 -46.60
C ALA A 250 17.84 -10.18 -47.14
N LYS A 251 18.71 -9.70 -46.25
CA LYS A 251 19.94 -8.98 -46.63
C LYS A 251 20.85 -9.86 -47.49
N GLN A 252 21.11 -11.10 -47.08
CA GLN A 252 21.93 -12.06 -47.85
C GLN A 252 21.36 -12.28 -49.26
N LYS A 253 20.05 -12.57 -49.38
CA LYS A 253 19.42 -12.75 -50.71
C LYS A 253 19.53 -11.52 -51.60
N ARG A 254 19.46 -10.31 -51.03
CA ARG A 254 19.62 -9.07 -51.79
C ARG A 254 21.06 -8.88 -52.26
N GLU A 255 22.04 -9.15 -51.41
CA GLU A 255 23.47 -9.08 -51.75
C GLU A 255 23.83 -10.13 -52.83
N ASP A 256 23.32 -11.35 -52.71
CA ASP A 256 23.52 -12.40 -53.71
C ASP A 256 22.93 -12.01 -55.08
N ARG A 257 21.74 -11.38 -55.11
CA ARG A 257 21.13 -10.89 -56.35
C ARG A 257 21.99 -9.79 -56.99
N LEU A 258 22.44 -8.81 -56.21
CA LEU A 258 23.30 -7.74 -56.71
C LEU A 258 24.64 -8.27 -57.25
N ARG A 259 25.21 -9.29 -56.60
CA ARG A 259 26.44 -9.96 -57.07
C ARG A 259 26.22 -10.78 -58.34
N SER A 260 25.02 -11.32 -58.54
CA SER A 260 24.65 -12.01 -59.79
C SER A 260 24.39 -11.05 -60.96
N GLU A 261 23.82 -9.87 -60.69
CA GLU A 261 23.55 -8.83 -61.69
C GLU A 261 24.83 -8.08 -62.07
N ASN A 262 25.78 -7.93 -61.14
CA ASN A 262 27.10 -7.33 -61.35
C ASN A 262 28.20 -8.31 -60.96
N PRO A 263 28.50 -9.32 -61.79
CA PRO A 263 29.61 -10.22 -61.52
C PRO A 263 30.93 -9.44 -61.50
N PRO A 264 31.86 -9.77 -60.60
CA PRO A 264 33.16 -9.12 -60.56
C PRO A 264 33.87 -9.31 -61.91
N PRO A 265 34.65 -8.31 -62.36
CA PRO A 265 35.38 -8.42 -63.62
C PRO A 265 36.29 -9.65 -63.56
N VAL A 266 36.18 -10.48 -64.60
CA VAL A 266 37.02 -11.67 -64.76
C VAL A 266 38.44 -11.18 -65.02
N VAL A 267 39.36 -11.47 -64.10
CA VAL A 267 40.80 -11.20 -64.25
C VAL A 267 41.41 -12.26 -65.18
#